data_AF-C0NQ39-F1
#
_entry.id   AF-C0NQ39-F1
#
_cell.length_a   1.000
_cell.length_b   1.000
_cell.length_c   1.000
_cell.angle_alpha   90.00
_cell.angle_beta   90.00
_cell.angle_gamma   90.00
#
_symmetry.space_group_name_H-M   'P 1'
#
loop_
_entity.id
_entity.type
_entity.pdbx_description
1 polymer ?
#
loop_
_entity_poly.entity_id
_entity_poly.type
_entity_poly.pdbx_seq_one_letter_code
_entity_poly.pdbx_strand_id
1 'polypeptide(L)'
;MIPTAKCLAQSPGFVKRSADELARFTKMAWNLDALSVPYKPYHLLDFTDENTIAGCKTMSDRAIGGYSTANLDYIPADPATNTPAHARFHGSISTKLPQNWKVQRTGYAAFRNKDRGLWLFGRLYWDVDPYTYLALRVKSDGRRYKVNIPNRFHRRY
;
A
#
# COMPACT_ATOMS: atom_id res chain seq x y z
N MET A 1 -4.93 -3.41 26.78
CA MET A 1 -6.27 -3.96 26.46
C MET A 1 -6.05 -5.17 25.57
N ILE A 2 -6.21 -6.38 26.11
CA ILE A 2 -6.04 -7.64 25.36
C ILE A 2 -7.33 -7.86 24.57
N PRO A 3 -7.31 -7.94 23.22
CA PRO A 3 -8.53 -8.10 22.45
C PRO A 3 -9.13 -9.50 22.71
N THR A 4 -10.34 -9.52 23.25
CA THR A 4 -11.10 -10.73 23.58
C THR A 4 -11.53 -11.45 22.30
N ALA A 5 -11.59 -12.79 22.33
CA ALA A 5 -11.95 -13.64 21.18
C ALA A 5 -13.27 -13.21 20.48
N LYS A 6 -14.25 -12.68 21.24
CA LYS A 6 -15.50 -12.13 20.68
C LYS A 6 -15.27 -10.93 19.75
N CYS A 7 -14.34 -10.02 20.07
CA CYS A 7 -14.02 -8.89 19.18
C CYS A 7 -13.28 -9.33 17.91
N LEU A 8 -12.46 -10.39 18.01
CA LEU A 8 -11.74 -10.94 16.85
C LEU A 8 -12.70 -11.70 15.91
N ALA A 9 -13.67 -12.44 16.46
CA ALA A 9 -14.70 -13.13 15.68
C ALA A 9 -15.68 -12.14 14.99
N GLN A 10 -15.93 -10.97 15.60
CA GLN A 10 -16.81 -9.94 15.04
C GLN A 10 -16.23 -9.21 13.82
N SER A 11 -14.95 -9.41 13.49
CA SER A 11 -14.37 -8.92 12.24
C SER A 11 -14.36 -10.07 11.22
N PRO A 12 -15.36 -10.21 10.34
CA PRO A 12 -15.37 -11.25 9.30
C PRO A 12 -14.09 -11.26 8.45
N GLY A 13 -13.40 -10.13 8.35
CA GLY A 13 -12.10 -10.02 7.69
C GLY A 13 -10.92 -10.69 8.42
N PHE A 14 -10.97 -10.95 9.73
CA PHE A 14 -9.85 -11.54 10.48
C PHE A 14 -9.64 -13.02 10.14
N VAL A 15 -10.72 -13.81 10.13
CA VAL A 15 -10.68 -15.25 9.82
C VAL A 15 -10.24 -15.46 8.38
N LYS A 16 -10.85 -14.73 7.44
CA LYS A 16 -10.47 -14.77 6.02
C LYS A 16 -8.98 -14.45 5.83
N ARG A 17 -8.50 -13.34 6.41
CA ARG A 17 -7.08 -12.95 6.34
C ARG A 17 -6.14 -13.99 6.95
N SER A 18 -6.54 -14.64 8.04
CA SER A 18 -5.73 -15.67 8.68
C SER A 18 -5.66 -16.94 7.83
N ALA A 19 -6.77 -17.34 7.18
CA ALA A 19 -6.81 -18.49 6.28
C ALA A 19 -6.00 -18.27 5.01
N ASP A 20 -6.18 -17.12 4.34
CA ASP A 20 -5.45 -16.76 3.11
C ASP A 20 -3.94 -16.80 3.31
N GLU A 21 -3.51 -16.46 4.51
CA GLU A 21 -2.12 -16.36 4.85
C GLU A 21 -1.47 -17.63 5.37
N LEU A 22 -2.23 -18.43 6.12
CA LEU A 22 -1.81 -19.81 6.40
C LEU A 22 -1.66 -20.57 5.07
N ALA A 23 -2.57 -20.35 4.12
CA ALA A 23 -2.45 -20.88 2.76
C ALA A 23 -1.19 -20.34 2.04
N ARG A 24 -0.88 -19.05 2.16
CA ARG A 24 0.35 -18.47 1.58
C ARG A 24 1.62 -19.11 2.16
N PHE A 25 1.69 -19.23 3.49
CA PHE A 25 2.84 -19.84 4.15
C PHE A 25 2.99 -21.32 3.85
N THR A 26 1.89 -22.08 3.88
CA THR A 26 1.91 -23.51 3.55
C THR A 26 2.33 -23.72 2.10
N LYS A 27 1.83 -22.91 1.16
CA LYS A 27 2.27 -22.94 -0.24
C LYS A 27 3.77 -22.67 -0.37
N MET A 28 4.29 -21.64 0.30
CA MET A 28 5.72 -21.29 0.26
C MET A 28 6.60 -22.40 0.85
N ALA A 29 6.15 -23.03 1.95
CA ALA A 29 6.86 -24.14 2.58
C ALA A 29 6.82 -25.42 1.72
N TRP A 30 5.66 -25.76 1.15
CA TRP A 30 5.47 -26.95 0.33
C TRP A 30 6.20 -26.88 -1.00
N ASN A 31 6.18 -25.74 -1.66
CA ASN A 31 6.86 -25.56 -2.95
C ASN A 31 8.39 -25.51 -2.80
N LEU A 32 8.92 -25.46 -1.57
CA LEU A 32 10.32 -25.11 -1.32
C LEU A 32 10.70 -23.80 -2.03
N ASP A 33 9.73 -22.88 -2.25
CA ASP A 33 9.92 -21.66 -3.03
C ASP A 33 11.01 -20.76 -2.40
N ALA A 34 11.32 -20.94 -1.11
CA ALA A 34 12.46 -20.28 -0.47
C ALA A 34 13.83 -20.63 -1.09
N LEU A 35 13.93 -21.75 -1.82
CA LEU A 35 15.14 -22.22 -2.48
C LEU A 35 15.18 -21.89 -3.99
N SER A 36 14.04 -21.57 -4.59
CA SER A 36 13.90 -21.29 -6.02
C SER A 36 13.67 -19.80 -6.25
N VAL A 37 14.62 -19.12 -6.90
CA VAL A 37 14.44 -17.73 -7.31
C VAL A 37 13.25 -17.66 -8.27
N PRO A 38 12.14 -16.99 -7.91
CA PRO A 38 10.97 -16.92 -8.78
C PRO A 38 11.35 -16.19 -10.08
N TYR A 39 11.21 -16.85 -11.23
CA TYR A 39 11.54 -16.25 -12.53
C TYR A 39 10.48 -15.24 -13.00
N LYS A 40 9.28 -15.26 -12.43
CA LYS A 40 8.18 -14.34 -12.80
C LYS A 40 8.21 -13.09 -11.92
N PRO A 41 8.00 -11.89 -12.50
CA PRO A 41 7.86 -10.66 -11.72
C PRO A 41 6.72 -10.82 -10.71
N TYR A 42 7.04 -10.73 -9.43
CA TYR A 42 6.03 -10.67 -8.39
C TYR A 42 5.66 -9.19 -8.20
N HIS A 43 4.38 -8.83 -8.38
CA HIS A 43 3.96 -7.43 -8.28
C HIS A 43 3.57 -7.13 -6.83
N LEU A 44 4.24 -6.15 -6.20
CA LEU A 44 3.85 -5.68 -4.87
C LEU A 44 2.48 -4.97 -4.91
N LEU A 45 2.25 -4.20 -5.99
CA LEU A 45 0.99 -3.55 -6.29
C LEU A 45 0.78 -3.64 -7.79
N ASP A 46 -0.35 -4.21 -8.20
CA ASP A 46 -0.77 -4.25 -9.58
C ASP A 46 -1.94 -3.29 -9.79
N PHE A 47 -1.64 -2.11 -10.31
CA PHE A 47 -2.63 -1.09 -10.59
C PHE A 47 -3.42 -1.32 -11.88
N THR A 48 -3.22 -2.46 -12.55
CA THR A 48 -4.13 -2.93 -13.60
C THR A 48 -5.41 -3.54 -13.01
N ASP A 49 -5.37 -3.95 -11.74
CA ASP A 49 -6.54 -4.39 -10.97
C ASP A 49 -7.11 -3.23 -10.14
N GLU A 50 -8.40 -2.95 -10.32
CA GLU A 50 -9.15 -1.96 -9.55
C GLU A 50 -9.11 -2.23 -8.03
N ASN A 51 -9.09 -3.51 -7.63
CA ASN A 51 -9.08 -3.88 -6.22
C ASN A 51 -7.82 -3.40 -5.48
N THR A 52 -6.71 -3.22 -6.20
CA THR A 52 -5.47 -2.69 -5.63
C THR A 52 -5.66 -1.28 -5.07
N ILE A 53 -6.53 -0.47 -5.70
CA ILE A 53 -6.83 0.89 -5.25
C ILE A 53 -7.65 0.88 -3.97
N ALA A 54 -8.57 -0.08 -3.82
CA ALA A 54 -9.28 -0.29 -2.55
C ALA A 54 -8.31 -0.68 -1.42
N GLY A 55 -7.17 -1.30 -1.74
CA GLY A 55 -6.05 -1.57 -0.83
C GLY A 55 -5.20 -0.34 -0.48
N CYS A 56 -5.39 0.79 -1.17
CA CYS A 56 -4.64 2.03 -0.97
C CYS A 56 -5.44 3.04 -0.12
N LYS A 57 -4.73 3.97 0.52
CA LYS A 57 -5.29 5.10 1.26
C LYS A 57 -4.53 6.36 0.90
N THR A 58 -5.25 7.40 0.46
CA THR A 58 -4.69 8.72 0.21
C THR A 58 -4.50 9.51 1.50
N MET A 59 -3.56 10.45 1.47
CA MET A 59 -3.24 11.35 2.56
C MET A 59 -2.77 12.70 2.01
N SER A 60 -3.12 13.76 2.71
CA SER A 60 -2.62 15.11 2.40
C SER A 60 -2.43 15.91 3.68
N ASP A 61 -1.86 17.10 3.54
CA ASP A 61 -1.77 18.10 4.61
C ASP A 61 -3.14 18.54 5.16
N ARG A 62 -4.25 18.17 4.50
CA ARG A 62 -5.60 18.44 5.01
C ARG A 62 -5.84 17.83 6.39
N ALA A 63 -5.17 16.74 6.72
CA ALA A 63 -5.23 16.13 8.05
C ALA A 63 -4.66 17.03 9.17
N ILE A 64 -3.83 18.02 8.83
CA ILE A 64 -3.27 19.01 9.75
C ILE A 64 -3.81 20.43 9.48
N GLY A 65 -4.90 20.55 8.72
CA GLY A 65 -5.55 21.82 8.37
C GLY A 65 -5.09 22.47 7.06
N GLY A 66 -4.21 21.82 6.30
CA GLY A 66 -3.81 22.28 4.97
C GLY A 66 -4.94 22.20 3.94
N TYR A 67 -4.66 22.66 2.73
CA TYR A 67 -5.63 22.77 1.65
C TYR A 67 -5.35 21.83 0.48
N SER A 68 -4.37 20.92 0.60
CA SER A 68 -4.03 19.99 -0.46
C SER A 68 -5.04 18.83 -0.53
N THR A 69 -5.30 18.38 -1.75
CA THR A 69 -6.17 17.24 -2.04
C THR A 69 -5.38 16.09 -2.66
N ALA A 70 -5.83 14.86 -2.41
CA ALA A 70 -5.16 13.65 -2.86
C ALA A 70 -6.20 12.57 -3.17
N ASN A 71 -6.33 12.23 -4.43
CA ASN A 71 -7.22 11.20 -4.94
C ASN A 71 -6.41 10.15 -5.70
N LEU A 72 -6.89 8.92 -5.68
CA LEU A 72 -6.27 7.79 -6.37
C LEU A 72 -7.40 7.01 -7.02
N ASP A 73 -7.51 7.14 -8.34
CA ASP A 73 -8.64 6.60 -9.08
C ASP A 73 -8.16 5.52 -10.05
N TYR A 74 -9.03 4.54 -10.32
CA TYR A 74 -8.78 3.53 -11.34
C TYR A 74 -9.14 4.09 -12.71
N ILE A 75 -8.23 3.95 -13.66
CA ILE A 75 -8.49 4.26 -15.07
C ILE A 75 -8.40 2.94 -15.84
N PRO A 76 -9.51 2.47 -16.45
CA PRO A 76 -9.48 1.27 -17.26
C PRO A 76 -8.59 1.48 -18.51
N ALA A 77 -8.18 0.37 -19.12
CA ALA A 77 -7.40 0.44 -20.35
C ALA A 77 -8.21 1.11 -21.47
N ASP A 78 -7.56 1.99 -22.21
CA ASP A 78 -8.11 2.63 -23.39
C ASP A 78 -7.32 2.19 -24.63
N PRO A 79 -7.92 1.36 -25.51
CA PRO A 79 -7.24 0.87 -26.70
C PRO A 79 -6.99 1.97 -27.74
N ALA A 80 -7.78 3.05 -27.76
CA ALA A 80 -7.63 4.12 -28.74
C ALA A 80 -6.34 4.93 -28.51
N THR A 81 -5.99 5.15 -27.25
CA THR A 81 -4.75 5.83 -26.85
C THR A 81 -3.61 4.87 -26.51
N ASN A 82 -3.83 3.55 -26.65
CA ASN A 82 -2.92 2.50 -26.20
C ASN A 82 -2.48 2.67 -24.73
N THR A 83 -3.38 3.22 -23.90
CA THR A 83 -3.12 3.47 -22.49
C THR A 83 -3.56 2.24 -21.70
N PRO A 84 -2.66 1.54 -20.98
CA PRO A 84 -3.05 0.38 -20.18
C PRO A 84 -3.89 0.83 -18.98
N ALA A 85 -4.61 -0.14 -18.38
CA ALA A 85 -5.24 0.09 -17.09
C ALA A 85 -4.20 0.51 -16.05
N HIS A 86 -4.51 1.55 -15.28
CA HIS A 86 -3.59 2.10 -14.29
C HIS A 86 -4.31 2.88 -13.21
N ALA A 87 -3.63 3.11 -12.08
CA ALA A 87 -4.08 4.04 -11.07
C ALA A 87 -3.59 5.46 -11.39
N ARG A 88 -4.50 6.42 -11.39
CA ARG A 88 -4.20 7.83 -11.55
C ARG A 88 -4.20 8.51 -10.19
N PHE A 89 -3.03 8.92 -9.74
CA PHE A 89 -2.89 9.82 -8.60
C PHE A 89 -3.05 11.27 -9.05
N HIS A 90 -4.00 11.99 -8.45
CA HIS A 90 -4.25 13.40 -8.79
C HIS A 90 -4.82 14.20 -7.61
N GLY A 91 -4.78 15.52 -7.74
CA GLY A 91 -5.22 16.45 -6.72
C GLY A 91 -4.62 17.84 -6.92
N SER A 92 -4.80 18.71 -5.94
CA SER A 92 -4.25 20.06 -5.89
C SER A 92 -3.33 20.20 -4.69
N ILE A 93 -2.17 20.81 -4.89
CA ILE A 93 -1.20 21.10 -3.81
C ILE A 93 -1.30 22.57 -3.46
N SER A 94 -1.41 22.86 -2.16
CA SER A 94 -1.34 24.22 -1.63
C SER A 94 -0.34 24.31 -0.49
N THR A 95 0.59 25.25 -0.59
CA THR A 95 1.54 25.59 0.47
C THR A 95 1.00 26.65 1.44
N LYS A 96 -0.29 27.00 1.32
CA LYS A 96 -0.94 27.92 2.25
C LYS A 96 -0.94 27.29 3.65
N LEU A 97 -0.38 28.01 4.60
CA LEU A 97 -0.37 27.59 5.99
C LEU A 97 -1.76 27.82 6.61
N PRO A 98 -2.28 26.87 7.40
CA PRO A 98 -3.46 27.11 8.20
C PRO A 98 -3.19 28.16 9.27
N GLN A 99 -4.24 28.70 9.87
CA GLN A 99 -4.14 29.60 11.02
C GLN A 99 -3.82 28.81 12.31
N ASN A 100 -2.71 28.06 12.26
CA ASN A 100 -2.17 27.29 13.37
C ASN A 100 -0.65 27.40 13.35
N TRP A 101 -0.08 28.10 14.32
CA TRP A 101 1.36 28.35 14.43
C TRP A 101 2.20 27.09 14.58
N LYS A 102 1.61 25.96 15.02
CA LYS A 102 2.31 24.68 15.15
C LYS A 102 2.64 24.06 13.78
N VAL A 103 1.90 24.43 12.74
CA VAL A 103 2.09 23.89 11.39
C VAL A 103 2.99 24.85 10.61
N GLN A 104 4.26 24.47 10.47
CA GLN A 104 5.25 25.28 9.75
C GLN A 104 5.34 24.93 8.25
N ARG A 105 4.85 23.75 7.84
CA ARG A 105 4.95 23.26 6.47
C ARG A 105 3.68 22.52 6.04
N THR A 106 3.15 22.91 4.90
CA THR A 106 2.09 22.24 4.15
C THR A 106 2.54 22.07 2.69
N GLY A 107 1.68 21.59 1.82
CA GLY A 107 1.96 21.34 0.41
C GLY A 107 2.36 19.90 0.12
N TYR A 108 1.80 18.93 0.84
CA TYR A 108 2.04 17.51 0.57
C TYR A 108 0.75 16.73 0.30
N ALA A 109 0.85 15.83 -0.65
CA ALA A 109 -0.13 14.80 -0.95
C ALA A 109 0.63 13.49 -1.22
N ALA A 110 0.08 12.39 -0.74
CA ALA A 110 0.63 11.06 -0.95
C ALA A 110 -0.49 10.02 -0.88
N PHE A 111 -0.14 8.78 -1.21
CA PHE A 111 -0.94 7.62 -0.87
C PHE A 111 -0.02 6.54 -0.33
N ARG A 112 -0.60 5.59 0.41
CA ARG A 112 0.10 4.41 0.91
C ARG A 112 -0.82 3.20 0.87
N ASN A 113 -0.23 2.02 0.96
CA ASN A 113 -1.01 0.80 1.19
C ASN A 113 -1.66 0.86 2.56
N LYS A 114 -2.88 0.34 2.65
CA LYS A 114 -3.53 0.07 3.92
C LYS A 114 -2.72 -0.97 4.67
N ASP A 115 -2.72 -0.83 5.99
CA ASP A 115 -2.10 -1.82 6.85
C ASP A 115 -2.92 -3.12 6.73
N ARG A 116 -2.26 -4.23 6.40
CA ARG A 116 -2.93 -5.52 6.14
C ARG A 116 -3.71 -6.03 7.36
N GLY A 117 -3.39 -5.51 8.55
CA GLY A 117 -4.12 -5.71 9.79
C GLY A 117 -3.47 -6.74 10.70
N LEU A 118 -4.28 -7.38 11.53
CA LEU A 118 -3.89 -8.47 12.42
C LEU A 118 -4.45 -9.79 11.87
N TRP A 119 -3.68 -10.87 12.01
CA TRP A 119 -4.11 -12.27 11.81
C TRP A 119 -3.86 -13.08 13.09
N LEU A 120 -4.06 -14.40 13.04
CA LEU A 120 -3.86 -15.29 14.19
C LEU A 120 -2.47 -15.22 14.84
N PHE A 121 -1.40 -15.05 14.05
CA PHE A 121 -0.01 -15.06 14.54
C PHE A 121 0.64 -13.64 14.64
N GLY A 122 -0.15 -12.57 14.80
CA GLY A 122 0.36 -11.19 14.87
C GLY A 122 -0.06 -10.21 13.77
N ARG A 123 0.77 -9.19 13.51
CA ARG A 123 0.51 -8.15 12.50
C ARG A 123 0.96 -8.64 11.13
N LEU A 124 0.10 -8.43 10.14
CA LEU A 124 0.44 -8.64 8.74
C LEU A 124 1.23 -7.45 8.22
N TYR A 125 2.40 -7.74 7.69
CA TYR A 125 3.27 -6.77 7.04
C TYR A 125 3.28 -7.02 5.54
N TRP A 126 3.63 -5.97 4.80
CA TRP A 126 4.07 -6.11 3.43
C TRP A 126 5.51 -6.61 3.50
N ASP A 127 5.68 -7.92 3.28
CA ASP A 127 6.98 -8.55 3.25
C ASP A 127 7.64 -8.22 1.92
N VAL A 128 8.74 -7.47 1.99
CA VAL A 128 9.52 -7.07 0.82
C VAL A 128 10.85 -7.83 0.73
N ASP A 129 11.13 -8.73 1.66
CA ASP A 129 12.37 -9.51 1.71
C ASP A 129 12.61 -10.35 0.44
N PRO A 130 11.59 -10.89 -0.27
CA PRO A 130 11.79 -11.63 -1.51
C PRO A 130 12.23 -10.77 -2.71
N TYR A 131 12.17 -9.44 -2.62
CA TYR A 131 12.45 -8.56 -3.74
C TYR A 131 13.87 -8.02 -3.71
N THR A 132 14.65 -8.36 -4.75
CA THR A 132 15.99 -7.80 -4.94
C THR A 132 15.97 -6.39 -5.54
N TYR A 133 14.97 -6.09 -6.36
CA TYR A 133 14.88 -4.85 -7.13
C TYR A 133 13.50 -4.22 -7.05
N LEU A 134 13.48 -2.88 -7.11
CA LEU A 134 12.26 -2.10 -7.24
C LEU A 134 12.10 -1.64 -8.70
N ALA A 135 11.00 -2.06 -9.34
CA ALA A 135 10.59 -1.56 -10.64
C ALA A 135 9.31 -0.73 -10.49
N LEU A 136 9.31 0.48 -11.06
CA LEU A 136 8.15 1.37 -11.05
C LEU A 136 7.73 1.68 -12.49
N ARG A 137 6.48 1.40 -12.83
CA ARG A 137 5.88 1.84 -14.09
C ARG A 137 5.04 3.08 -13.82
N VAL A 138 5.60 4.25 -14.09
CA VAL A 138 4.97 5.55 -13.75
C VAL A 138 5.01 6.47 -14.95
N LYS A 139 3.87 7.11 -15.26
CA LYS A 139 3.81 8.28 -16.13
C LYS A 139 3.87 9.52 -15.24
N SER A 140 4.96 10.29 -15.34
CA SER A 140 5.15 11.51 -14.56
C SER A 140 4.63 12.75 -15.31
N ASP A 141 4.20 13.75 -14.55
CA ASP A 141 3.84 15.11 -15.00
C ASP A 141 5.04 16.09 -14.92
N GLY A 142 6.26 15.57 -14.74
CA GLY A 142 7.48 16.37 -14.56
C GLY A 142 7.75 16.77 -13.12
N ARG A 143 6.85 16.45 -12.18
CA ARG A 143 7.07 16.70 -10.75
C ARG A 143 7.95 15.60 -10.13
N ARG A 144 8.53 15.94 -8.97
CA ARG A 144 9.35 15.01 -8.19
C ARG A 144 8.47 14.27 -7.19
N TYR A 145 8.42 12.95 -7.33
CA TYR A 145 7.74 12.05 -6.39
C TYR A 145 8.77 11.28 -5.58
N LYS A 146 8.44 10.99 -4.32
CA LYS A 146 9.26 10.17 -3.43
C LYS A 146 8.50 8.90 -3.12
N VAL A 147 9.15 7.76 -3.31
CA VAL A 147 8.66 6.45 -2.89
C VAL A 147 9.45 6.04 -1.66
N ASN A 148 8.75 5.60 -0.62
CA ASN A 148 9.35 5.09 0.60
C ASN A 148 8.89 3.65 0.81
N ILE A 149 9.84 2.76 1.06
CA ILE A 149 9.60 1.35 1.38
C ILE A 149 10.18 1.12 2.78
N PRO A 150 9.35 1.10 3.82
CA PRO A 150 9.83 0.85 5.17
C PRO A 150 10.12 -0.64 5.33
N ASN A 151 11.39 -1.01 5.41
CA ASN A 151 11.77 -2.34 5.88
C ASN A 151 11.62 -2.38 7.39
N ARG A 152 10.90 -3.40 7.89
CA ARG A 152 10.91 -3.66 9.33
C ARG A 152 12.16 -4.46 9.65
N PHE A 153 13.18 -3.79 10.17
CA PHE A 153 14.31 -4.47 10.79
C PHE A 153 13.78 -5.35 11.93
N HIS A 154 13.69 -6.66 11.69
CA HIS A 154 13.59 -7.61 12.78
C HIS A 154 14.94 -7.58 13.48
N ARG A 155 14.98 -6.97 14.67
CA ARG A 155 16.14 -7.04 15.54
C ARG A 155 16.27 -8.52 15.94
N ARG A 156 17.06 -9.29 15.19
CA ARG A 156 17.48 -10.63 15.61
C ARG A 156 18.35 -10.39 16.85
N TYR A 157 17.84 -10.79 18.01
CA TYR A 157 18.68 -11.02 19.19
C TYR A 157 19.35 -12.38 19.05
#